data_AF-A0A8C0HLY4-F1
#
_entry.id   AF-A0A8C0HLY4-F1
#
_cell.length_a   1.000
_cell.length_b   1.000
_cell.length_c   1.000
_cell.angle_alpha   90.00
_cell.angle_beta   90.00
_cell.angle_gamma   90.00
#
_symmetry.space_group_name_H-M   'P 1'
#
loop_
_entity.id
_entity.type
_entity.pdbx_description
1 polymer ?
#
loop_
_entity_poly.entity_id
_entity_poly.type
_entity_poly.pdbx_seq_one_letter_code
_entity_poly.pdbx_strand_id
1 'polypeptide(L)'
;MIEKLKQELIDLKQQAQEEMKQLADYYAQQIKELEKKFQKKVGEIGQIKLERKLIKEFCRGKASIEKELEDKRLEEDVEKKQIMTAETAQREAVLQLNSTGREVFKENVCLHGAFAYQLKETMELQKIKQKLEEDKTVLLQEKETNEGLIRKKILQINRQKAQIGDLQHKVAKLEMALCRVTREPERQTQKTQHQALRENQASMVEVKKLQQLLEMKDREMNRVKKLARNILKERTEVERFFLDALDHVKQEIISSRKHYKKKAQTAYYRKMMEACAGKEEFPKIKTFKSNINSTNSVYRDLEEAEKCYWY
;
A
#
# COMPACT_ATOMS: atom_id res chain seq x y z
N MET A 1 -35.20 96.10 125.39
CA MET A 1 -33.92 95.49 124.93
C MET A 1 -33.81 95.54 123.39
N ILE A 2 -34.20 96.64 122.74
CA ILE A 2 -34.28 96.78 121.26
C ILE A 2 -34.20 98.28 120.92
N GLU A 3 -33.14 98.78 120.25
CA GLU A 3 -33.11 100.13 119.60
C GLU A 3 -31.82 100.41 118.77
N LYS A 4 -30.74 100.87 119.41
CA LYS A 4 -29.67 101.76 118.88
C LYS A 4 -28.68 101.15 117.85
N LEU A 5 -29.18 100.70 116.71
CA LEU A 5 -28.54 99.67 115.89
C LEU A 5 -28.69 99.97 114.36
N LYS A 6 -28.01 100.99 113.76
CA LYS A 6 -28.28 101.44 112.35
C LYS A 6 -27.15 101.93 111.35
N GLN A 7 -26.32 102.96 111.61
CA GLN A 7 -25.40 103.61 110.60
C GLN A 7 -24.02 102.87 110.50
N GLU A 8 -22.88 103.55 110.29
CA GLU A 8 -21.60 102.96 109.80
C GLU A 8 -21.71 102.21 108.45
N LEU A 9 -22.84 102.35 107.74
CA LEU A 9 -23.35 101.30 106.85
C LEU A 9 -23.25 101.55 105.32
N ILE A 10 -22.34 102.43 104.84
CA ILE A 10 -22.16 102.67 103.39
C ILE A 10 -20.72 102.44 102.89
N ASP A 11 -19.65 102.84 103.58
CA ASP A 11 -18.29 102.47 103.14
C ASP A 11 -18.10 100.95 103.19
N LEU A 12 -18.63 100.34 104.26
CA LEU A 12 -18.83 98.89 104.47
C LEU A 12 -19.74 98.22 103.41
N LYS A 13 -20.45 99.02 102.61
CA LYS A 13 -21.33 98.63 101.50
C LYS A 13 -20.63 98.79 100.14
N GLN A 14 -19.46 99.45 100.07
CA GLN A 14 -18.73 99.78 98.82
C GLN A 14 -17.35 99.14 98.70
N GLN A 15 -16.56 99.00 99.78
CA GLN A 15 -15.40 98.07 99.73
C GLN A 15 -15.90 96.64 99.45
N ALA A 16 -17.05 96.31 100.05
CA ALA A 16 -17.85 95.14 99.73
C ALA A 16 -18.43 95.09 98.30
N GLN A 17 -18.16 96.07 97.40
CA GLN A 17 -18.67 96.15 96.02
C GLN A 17 -17.60 95.81 94.96
N GLU A 18 -16.34 96.23 95.14
CA GLU A 18 -15.22 95.81 94.26
C GLU A 18 -14.80 94.38 94.61
N GLU A 19 -14.74 94.07 95.92
CA GLU A 19 -14.70 92.69 96.42
C GLU A 19 -15.86 91.89 95.83
N MET A 20 -17.08 92.45 95.71
CA MET A 20 -18.21 91.78 95.04
C MET A 20 -17.95 91.43 93.58
N LYS A 21 -17.19 92.24 92.83
CA LYS A 21 -16.98 92.03 91.40
C LYS A 21 -15.87 91.02 91.12
N GLN A 22 -14.76 91.06 91.86
CA GLN A 22 -13.76 89.99 91.80
C GLN A 22 -14.35 88.66 92.28
N LEU A 23 -15.15 88.70 93.35
CA LEU A 23 -15.92 87.57 93.84
C LEU A 23 -16.96 87.10 92.80
N ALA A 24 -17.57 88.01 92.02
CA ALA A 24 -18.48 87.67 90.93
C ALA A 24 -17.78 87.00 89.74
N ASP A 25 -16.60 87.46 89.31
CA ASP A 25 -15.83 86.79 88.25
C ASP A 25 -15.28 85.43 88.71
N TYR A 26 -14.83 85.34 89.97
CA TYR A 26 -14.46 84.07 90.61
C TYR A 26 -15.65 83.10 90.65
N TYR A 27 -16.83 83.57 91.05
CA TYR A 27 -18.05 82.77 90.98
C TYR A 27 -18.48 82.46 89.54
N ALA A 28 -18.34 83.37 88.59
CA ALA A 28 -18.68 83.12 87.18
C ALA A 28 -17.78 82.04 86.57
N GLN A 29 -16.49 82.03 86.91
CA GLN A 29 -15.55 81.00 86.46
C GLN A 29 -15.79 79.66 87.17
N GLN A 30 -16.10 79.67 88.48
CA GLN A 30 -16.60 78.47 89.19
C GLN A 30 -17.90 77.95 88.56
N ILE A 31 -18.88 78.81 88.26
CA ILE A 31 -20.14 78.46 87.61
C ILE A 31 -19.86 77.80 86.26
N LYS A 32 -18.99 78.36 85.42
CA LYS A 32 -18.66 77.81 84.10
C LYS A 32 -17.96 76.44 84.19
N GLU A 33 -17.12 76.24 85.21
CA GLU A 33 -16.48 74.95 85.45
C GLU A 33 -17.46 73.92 86.04
N LEU A 34 -18.36 74.36 86.93
CA LEU A 34 -19.48 73.57 87.45
C LEU A 34 -20.47 73.20 86.35
N GLU A 35 -20.78 74.09 85.40
CA GLU A 35 -21.59 73.81 84.22
C GLU A 35 -20.95 72.75 83.34
N LYS A 36 -19.62 72.81 83.10
CA LYS A 36 -18.91 71.78 82.34
C LYS A 36 -18.90 70.43 83.08
N LYS A 37 -18.72 70.43 84.40
CA LYS A 37 -18.87 69.24 85.26
C LYS A 37 -20.31 68.71 85.25
N PHE A 38 -21.31 69.58 85.23
CA PHE A 38 -22.72 69.26 85.19
C PHE A 38 -23.12 68.65 83.83
N GLN A 39 -22.69 69.23 82.70
CA GLN A 39 -22.92 68.67 81.37
C GLN A 39 -22.26 67.29 81.22
N LYS A 40 -21.04 67.11 81.74
CA LYS A 40 -20.41 65.78 81.80
C LYS A 40 -21.24 64.80 82.64
N LYS A 41 -21.71 65.23 83.83
CA LYS A 41 -22.57 64.42 84.70
C LYS A 41 -23.93 64.10 84.06
N VAL A 42 -24.52 65.02 83.28
CA VAL A 42 -25.74 64.77 82.51
C VAL A 42 -25.51 63.73 81.43
N GLY A 43 -24.36 63.76 80.73
CA GLY A 43 -23.95 62.70 79.80
C GLY A 43 -23.77 61.34 80.48
N GLU A 44 -23.04 61.30 81.61
CA GLU A 44 -22.84 60.09 82.44
C GLU A 44 -24.20 59.54 82.95
N ILE A 45 -25.10 60.41 83.44
CA ILE A 45 -26.46 60.01 83.87
C ILE A 45 -27.30 59.52 82.68
N GLY A 46 -27.13 60.10 81.49
CA GLY A 46 -27.75 59.62 80.26
C GLY A 46 -27.34 58.19 79.92
N GLN A 47 -26.04 57.89 79.98
CA GLN A 47 -25.50 56.54 79.79
C GLN A 47 -26.01 55.57 80.87
N ILE A 48 -25.90 55.92 82.15
CA ILE A 48 -26.39 55.10 83.27
C ILE A 48 -27.91 54.83 83.14
N LYS A 49 -28.70 55.79 82.64
CA LYS A 49 -30.15 55.60 82.42
C LYS A 49 -30.44 54.64 81.27
N LEU A 50 -29.63 54.63 80.22
CA LEU A 50 -29.70 53.65 79.12
C LEU A 50 -29.27 52.26 79.59
N GLU A 51 -28.12 52.16 80.27
CA GLU A 51 -27.61 50.90 80.86
C GLU A 51 -28.61 50.30 81.85
N ARG A 52 -29.17 51.10 82.76
CA ARG A 52 -30.22 50.65 83.69
C ARG A 52 -31.47 50.15 82.95
N LYS A 53 -31.83 50.75 81.80
CA LYS A 53 -32.94 50.25 80.97
C LYS A 53 -32.58 48.89 80.36
N LEU A 54 -31.37 48.76 79.81
CA LEU A 54 -30.86 47.51 79.24
C LEU A 54 -30.79 46.39 80.30
N ILE A 55 -30.26 46.68 81.49
CA ILE A 55 -30.21 45.75 82.63
C ILE A 55 -31.62 45.37 83.08
N LYS A 56 -32.58 46.30 83.12
CA LYS A 56 -33.98 46.00 83.48
C LYS A 56 -34.65 45.08 82.45
N GLU A 57 -34.36 45.26 81.16
CA GLU A 57 -34.84 44.40 80.09
C GLU A 57 -34.16 43.02 80.15
N PHE A 58 -32.85 42.96 80.38
CA PHE A 58 -32.10 41.73 80.59
C PHE A 58 -32.57 40.93 81.82
N CYS A 59 -32.77 41.57 82.97
CA CYS A 59 -33.29 40.92 84.18
C CYS A 59 -34.72 40.40 83.99
N ARG A 60 -35.55 41.07 83.18
CA ARG A 60 -36.88 40.55 82.80
C ARG A 60 -36.76 39.32 81.91
N GLY A 61 -35.93 39.38 80.86
CA GLY A 61 -35.66 38.24 79.98
C GLY A 61 -35.11 37.04 80.74
N LYS A 62 -34.14 37.27 81.64
CA LYS A 62 -33.59 36.26 82.52
C LYS A 62 -34.66 35.62 83.41
N ALA A 63 -35.50 36.42 84.08
CA ALA A 63 -36.57 35.90 84.93
C ALA A 63 -37.62 35.08 84.15
N SER A 64 -37.95 35.48 82.91
CA SER A 64 -38.81 34.68 82.03
C SER A 64 -38.16 33.34 81.65
N ILE A 65 -36.87 33.35 81.27
CA ILE A 65 -36.13 32.13 80.90
C ILE A 65 -35.96 31.18 82.09
N GLU A 66 -35.66 31.70 83.28
CA GLU A 66 -35.60 30.90 84.52
C GLU A 66 -36.96 30.28 84.85
N LYS A 67 -38.07 31.00 84.62
CA LYS A 67 -39.42 30.44 84.79
C LYS A 67 -39.72 29.35 83.74
N GLU A 68 -39.45 29.59 82.46
CA GLU A 68 -39.67 28.60 81.39
C GLU A 68 -38.85 27.32 81.58
N LEU A 69 -37.64 27.43 82.12
CA LEU A 69 -36.81 26.27 82.49
C LEU A 69 -37.41 25.48 83.65
N GLU A 70 -37.90 26.15 84.70
CA GLU A 70 -38.53 25.45 85.82
C GLU A 70 -39.89 24.84 85.44
N ASP A 71 -40.70 25.54 84.64
CA ASP A 71 -41.96 25.04 84.09
C ASP A 71 -41.71 23.74 83.28
N LYS A 72 -40.68 23.69 82.42
CA LYS A 72 -40.30 22.47 81.66
C LYS A 72 -39.79 21.32 82.53
N ARG A 73 -39.03 21.61 83.58
CA ARG A 73 -38.58 20.58 84.54
C ARG A 73 -39.76 19.97 85.28
N LEU A 74 -40.74 20.79 85.66
CA LEU A 74 -41.99 20.32 86.25
C LEU A 74 -42.82 19.49 85.25
N GLU A 75 -42.86 19.87 83.97
CA GLU A 75 -43.53 19.11 82.91
C GLU A 75 -42.91 17.71 82.72
N GLU A 76 -41.58 17.61 82.58
CA GLU A 76 -40.88 16.31 82.51
C GLU A 76 -41.09 15.45 83.78
N ASP A 77 -41.07 16.07 84.97
CA ASP A 77 -41.31 15.36 86.23
C ASP A 77 -42.77 14.88 86.35
N VAL A 78 -43.73 15.61 85.77
CA VAL A 78 -45.12 15.18 85.66
C VAL A 78 -45.26 14.04 84.66
N GLU A 79 -44.63 14.10 83.48
CA GLU A 79 -44.67 13.02 82.48
C GLU A 79 -44.05 11.72 83.03
N LYS A 80 -42.88 11.80 83.67
CA LYS A 80 -42.25 10.65 84.36
C LYS A 80 -43.16 10.07 85.46
N LYS A 81 -43.82 10.92 86.24
CA LYS A 81 -44.81 10.49 87.24
C LYS A 81 -46.04 9.86 86.61
N GLN A 82 -46.54 10.38 85.49
CA GLN A 82 -47.68 9.80 84.75
C GLN A 82 -47.35 8.42 84.19
N ILE A 83 -46.15 8.24 83.62
CA ILE A 83 -45.68 6.92 83.17
C ILE A 83 -45.60 5.95 84.36
N MET A 84 -44.97 6.37 85.47
CA MET A 84 -44.90 5.55 86.68
C MET A 84 -46.28 5.19 87.25
N THR A 85 -47.22 6.14 87.36
CA THR A 85 -48.56 5.86 87.90
C THR A 85 -49.37 4.98 86.95
N ALA A 86 -49.24 5.16 85.63
CA ALA A 86 -49.86 4.29 84.64
C ALA A 86 -49.30 2.86 84.72
N GLU A 87 -47.98 2.67 84.79
CA GLU A 87 -47.36 1.36 85.01
C GLU A 87 -47.81 0.72 86.34
N THR A 88 -47.87 1.51 87.41
CA THR A 88 -48.25 1.01 88.74
C THR A 88 -49.71 0.58 88.75
N ALA A 89 -50.62 1.39 88.21
CA ALA A 89 -52.03 1.05 88.07
C ALA A 89 -52.26 -0.16 87.16
N GLN A 90 -51.49 -0.32 86.07
CA GLN A 90 -51.56 -1.51 85.21
C GLN A 90 -51.10 -2.77 85.96
N ARG A 91 -50.00 -2.70 86.73
CA ARG A 91 -49.52 -3.82 87.56
C ARG A 91 -50.56 -4.19 88.64
N GLU A 92 -51.13 -3.20 89.32
CA GLU A 92 -52.16 -3.39 90.35
C GLU A 92 -53.45 -4.00 89.75
N ALA A 93 -53.90 -3.53 88.59
CA ALA A 93 -55.04 -4.11 87.89
C ALA A 93 -54.81 -5.60 87.54
N VAL A 94 -53.61 -5.95 87.06
CA VAL A 94 -53.23 -7.36 86.80
C VAL A 94 -53.18 -8.19 88.10
N LEU A 95 -52.76 -7.61 89.22
CA LEU A 95 -52.76 -8.30 90.52
C LEU A 95 -54.18 -8.57 91.05
N GLN A 96 -55.13 -7.64 90.83
CA GLN A 96 -56.54 -7.81 91.21
C GLN A 96 -57.31 -8.84 90.37
N LEU A 97 -56.80 -9.26 89.21
CA LEU A 97 -57.39 -10.37 88.45
C LEU A 97 -57.26 -11.70 89.20
N ASN A 98 -58.30 -12.54 89.12
CA ASN A 98 -58.25 -13.94 89.58
C ASN A 98 -57.15 -14.74 88.83
N SER A 99 -56.74 -15.90 89.38
CA SER A 99 -55.67 -16.74 88.80
C SER A 99 -55.84 -16.99 87.30
N THR A 100 -57.02 -17.44 86.87
CA THR A 100 -57.37 -17.67 85.46
C THR A 100 -57.25 -16.40 84.61
N GLY A 101 -57.63 -15.23 85.14
CA GLY A 101 -57.50 -13.95 84.43
C GLY A 101 -56.04 -13.55 84.22
N ARG A 102 -55.17 -13.82 85.19
CA ARG A 102 -53.72 -13.59 85.06
C ARG A 102 -53.05 -14.56 84.09
N GLU A 103 -53.51 -15.81 84.03
CA GLU A 103 -53.03 -16.78 83.04
C GLU A 103 -53.46 -16.39 81.62
N VAL A 104 -54.72 -16.02 81.41
CA VAL A 104 -55.22 -15.52 80.12
C VAL A 104 -54.50 -14.23 79.69
N PHE A 105 -54.18 -13.32 80.62
CA PHE A 105 -53.38 -12.14 80.30
C PHE A 105 -51.95 -12.48 79.86
N LYS A 106 -51.27 -13.40 80.56
CA LYS A 106 -49.94 -13.90 80.16
C LYS A 106 -49.98 -14.55 78.78
N GLU A 107 -50.95 -15.43 78.55
CA GLU A 107 -51.18 -16.09 77.26
C GLU A 107 -51.38 -15.04 76.16
N ASN A 108 -52.20 -14.01 76.40
CA ASN A 108 -52.47 -12.94 75.45
C ASN A 108 -51.22 -12.10 75.12
N VAL A 109 -50.36 -11.82 76.11
CA VAL A 109 -49.06 -11.14 75.89
C VAL A 109 -48.11 -12.03 75.10
N CYS A 110 -48.02 -13.32 75.41
CA CYS A 110 -47.21 -14.28 74.65
C CYS A 110 -47.70 -14.42 73.20
N LEU A 111 -49.01 -14.51 72.99
CA LEU A 111 -49.63 -14.55 71.66
C LEU A 111 -49.39 -13.26 70.88
N HIS A 112 -49.53 -12.07 71.48
CA HIS A 112 -49.18 -10.81 70.82
C HIS A 112 -47.70 -10.77 70.41
N GLY A 113 -46.79 -11.28 71.24
CA GLY A 113 -45.39 -11.47 70.89
C GLY A 113 -45.24 -12.35 69.65
N ALA A 114 -45.84 -13.55 69.66
CA ALA A 114 -45.81 -14.48 68.53
C ALA A 114 -46.38 -13.88 67.23
N PHE A 115 -47.52 -13.19 67.30
CA PHE A 115 -48.11 -12.48 66.17
C PHE A 115 -47.20 -11.36 65.64
N ALA A 116 -46.54 -10.58 66.52
CA ALA A 116 -45.60 -9.55 66.10
C ALA A 116 -44.37 -10.14 65.40
N TYR A 117 -43.86 -11.29 65.86
CA TYR A 117 -42.78 -12.02 65.17
C TYR A 117 -43.22 -12.53 63.79
N GLN A 118 -44.39 -13.18 63.69
CA GLN A 118 -44.95 -13.67 62.42
C GLN A 118 -45.24 -12.53 61.43
N LEU A 119 -45.75 -11.40 61.90
CA LEU A 119 -45.97 -10.21 61.09
C LEU A 119 -44.65 -9.66 60.55
N LYS A 120 -43.60 -9.61 61.38
CA LYS A 120 -42.26 -9.17 60.94
C LYS A 120 -41.67 -10.14 59.91
N GLU A 121 -41.77 -11.45 60.13
CA GLU A 121 -41.27 -12.47 59.21
C GLU A 121 -41.99 -12.42 57.85
N THR A 122 -43.32 -12.33 57.85
CA THR A 122 -44.11 -12.18 56.61
C THR A 122 -43.80 -10.88 55.88
N MET A 123 -43.55 -9.77 56.57
CA MET A 123 -43.09 -8.51 55.95
C MET A 123 -41.69 -8.63 55.31
N GLU A 124 -40.74 -9.35 55.93
CA GLU A 124 -39.43 -9.58 55.30
C GLU A 124 -39.53 -10.55 54.11
N LEU A 125 -40.34 -11.60 54.20
CA LEU A 125 -40.63 -12.50 53.08
C LEU A 125 -41.29 -11.76 51.90
N GLN A 126 -42.21 -10.83 52.17
CA GLN A 126 -42.81 -9.96 51.16
C GLN A 126 -41.74 -9.12 50.43
N LYS A 127 -40.81 -8.49 51.16
CA LYS A 127 -39.69 -7.72 50.58
C LYS A 127 -38.75 -8.59 49.75
N ILE A 128 -38.41 -9.79 50.22
CA ILE A 128 -37.55 -10.73 49.50
C ILE A 128 -38.24 -11.19 48.21
N LYS A 129 -39.53 -11.54 48.27
CA LYS A 129 -40.33 -11.89 47.10
C LYS A 129 -40.32 -10.76 46.07
N GLN A 130 -40.58 -9.52 46.50
CA GLN A 130 -40.59 -8.37 45.58
C GLN A 130 -39.23 -8.18 44.89
N LYS A 131 -38.12 -8.25 45.64
CA LYS A 131 -36.77 -8.19 45.05
C LYS A 131 -36.50 -9.31 44.05
N LEU A 132 -36.92 -10.54 44.36
CA LEU A 132 -36.79 -11.67 43.43
C LEU A 132 -37.65 -11.50 42.16
N GLU A 133 -38.81 -10.84 42.26
CA GLU A 133 -39.63 -10.49 41.09
C GLU A 133 -38.95 -9.38 40.25
N GLU A 134 -38.40 -8.35 40.90
CA GLU A 134 -37.61 -7.29 40.25
C GLU A 134 -36.38 -7.87 39.53
N ASP A 135 -35.52 -8.61 40.23
CA ASP A 135 -34.33 -9.29 39.67
C ASP A 135 -34.69 -10.20 38.49
N LYS A 136 -35.79 -10.96 38.60
CA LYS A 136 -36.30 -11.81 37.53
C LYS A 136 -36.65 -11.01 36.27
N THR A 137 -37.25 -9.82 36.40
CA THR A 137 -37.54 -8.97 35.23
C THR A 137 -36.28 -8.43 34.57
N VAL A 138 -35.28 -8.01 35.36
CA VAL A 138 -33.99 -7.51 34.85
C VAL A 138 -33.23 -8.62 34.11
N LEU A 139 -33.12 -9.82 34.69
CA LEU A 139 -32.47 -10.97 34.06
C LEU A 139 -33.15 -11.40 32.76
N LEU A 140 -34.47 -11.24 32.65
CA LEU A 140 -35.23 -11.57 31.45
C LEU A 140 -34.94 -10.57 30.31
N GLN A 141 -34.86 -9.27 30.61
CA GLN A 141 -34.43 -8.24 29.67
C GLN A 141 -32.96 -8.41 29.24
N GLU A 142 -32.08 -8.75 30.18
CA GLU A 142 -30.67 -9.02 29.87
C GLU A 142 -30.52 -10.25 28.95
N LYS A 143 -31.31 -11.31 29.19
CA LYS A 143 -31.36 -12.48 28.31
C LYS A 143 -31.83 -12.10 26.90
N GLU A 144 -32.93 -11.35 26.75
CA GLU A 144 -33.47 -10.95 25.44
C GLU A 144 -32.49 -10.09 24.64
N THR A 145 -31.83 -9.14 25.31
CA THR A 145 -30.81 -8.27 24.68
C THR A 145 -29.57 -9.08 24.27
N ASN A 146 -29.08 -9.97 25.14
CA ASN A 146 -27.95 -10.87 24.82
C ASN A 146 -28.27 -11.81 23.65
N GLU A 147 -29.45 -12.45 23.62
CA GLU A 147 -29.87 -13.25 22.47
C GLU A 147 -29.96 -12.42 21.18
N GLY A 148 -30.47 -11.19 21.26
CA GLY A 148 -30.49 -10.25 20.13
C GLY A 148 -29.10 -9.92 19.58
N LEU A 149 -28.12 -9.72 20.46
CA LEU A 149 -26.72 -9.51 20.10
C LEU A 149 -26.09 -10.76 19.48
N ILE A 150 -26.37 -11.95 20.02
CA ILE A 150 -25.92 -13.24 19.46
C ILE A 150 -26.48 -13.43 18.04
N ARG A 151 -27.79 -13.23 17.85
CA ARG A 151 -28.45 -13.29 16.53
C ARG A 151 -27.80 -12.34 15.51
N LYS A 152 -27.49 -11.09 15.92
CA LYS A 152 -26.76 -10.12 15.07
C LYS A 152 -25.33 -10.58 14.73
N LYS A 153 -24.56 -11.08 15.70
CA LYS A 153 -23.20 -11.60 15.46
C LYS A 153 -23.20 -12.80 14.52
N ILE A 154 -24.14 -13.73 14.65
CA ILE A 154 -24.28 -14.89 13.74
C ILE A 154 -24.53 -14.42 12.30
N LEU A 155 -25.42 -13.44 12.09
CA LEU A 155 -25.67 -12.88 10.74
C LEU A 155 -24.43 -12.19 10.15
N GLN A 156 -23.65 -11.48 10.98
CA GLN A 156 -22.38 -10.86 10.55
C GLN A 156 -21.34 -11.93 10.15
N ILE A 157 -21.16 -12.96 10.97
CA ILE A 157 -20.24 -14.08 10.70
C ILE A 157 -20.64 -14.78 9.39
N ASN A 158 -21.93 -15.04 9.17
CA ASN A 158 -22.41 -15.67 7.94
C ASN A 158 -22.13 -14.82 6.68
N ARG A 159 -22.30 -13.49 6.77
CA ARG A 159 -21.91 -12.56 5.67
C ARG A 159 -20.41 -12.58 5.40
N GLN A 160 -19.59 -12.54 6.44
CA GLN A 160 -18.12 -12.63 6.30
C GLN A 160 -17.69 -13.97 5.72
N LYS A 161 -18.30 -15.08 6.15
CA LYS A 161 -18.03 -16.42 5.62
C LYS A 161 -18.37 -16.55 4.13
N ALA A 162 -19.48 -15.94 3.68
CA ALA A 162 -19.82 -15.88 2.25
C ALA A 162 -18.77 -15.08 1.45
N GLN A 163 -18.41 -13.88 1.92
CA GLN A 163 -17.38 -13.04 1.29
C GLN A 163 -16.01 -13.74 1.21
N ILE A 164 -15.62 -14.49 2.24
CA ILE A 164 -14.40 -15.31 2.24
C ILE A 164 -14.49 -16.39 1.15
N GLY A 165 -15.63 -17.07 1.00
CA GLY A 165 -15.86 -18.06 -0.05
C GLY A 165 -15.76 -17.46 -1.46
N ASP A 166 -16.36 -16.30 -1.70
CA ASP A 166 -16.28 -15.58 -2.98
C ASP A 166 -14.83 -15.18 -3.32
N LEU A 167 -14.09 -14.67 -2.33
CA LEU A 167 -12.68 -14.31 -2.48
C LEU A 167 -11.80 -15.54 -2.74
N GLN A 168 -12.00 -16.65 -2.01
CA GLN A 168 -11.30 -17.92 -2.24
C GLN A 168 -11.56 -18.45 -3.65
N HIS A 169 -12.81 -18.41 -4.13
CA HIS A 169 -13.15 -18.82 -5.49
C HIS A 169 -12.51 -17.92 -6.55
N LYS A 170 -12.40 -16.61 -6.29
CA LYS A 170 -11.69 -15.66 -7.17
C LYS A 170 -10.18 -15.91 -7.19
N VAL A 171 -9.56 -16.20 -6.04
CA VAL A 171 -8.14 -16.58 -5.95
C VAL A 171 -7.88 -17.86 -6.73
N ALA A 172 -8.66 -18.93 -6.52
CA ALA A 172 -8.50 -20.19 -7.26
C ALA A 172 -8.61 -20.01 -8.79
N LYS A 173 -9.54 -19.15 -9.26
CA LYS A 173 -9.64 -18.79 -10.69
C LYS A 173 -8.39 -18.08 -11.21
N LEU A 174 -7.83 -17.15 -10.45
CA LEU A 174 -6.61 -16.41 -10.81
C LEU A 174 -5.38 -17.32 -10.80
N GLU A 175 -5.25 -18.21 -9.81
CA GLU A 175 -4.19 -19.22 -9.73
C GLU A 175 -4.24 -20.19 -10.92
N MET A 176 -5.43 -20.67 -11.29
CA MET A 176 -5.63 -21.50 -12.49
C MET A 176 -5.25 -20.75 -13.78
N ALA A 177 -5.61 -19.46 -13.89
CA ALA A 177 -5.23 -18.64 -15.05
C ALA A 177 -3.71 -18.43 -15.12
N LEU A 178 -3.08 -18.11 -14.00
CA LEU A 178 -1.62 -17.94 -13.90
C LEU A 178 -0.87 -19.24 -14.22
N CYS A 179 -1.36 -20.40 -13.75
CA CYS A 179 -0.80 -21.71 -14.08
C CYS A 179 -0.89 -22.04 -15.58
N ARG A 180 -1.92 -21.58 -16.29
CA ARG A 180 -2.02 -21.73 -17.75
C ARG A 180 -1.02 -20.82 -18.45
N VAL A 181 -1.04 -19.53 -18.14
CA VAL A 181 -0.15 -18.50 -18.73
C VAL A 181 1.33 -18.83 -18.56
N THR A 182 1.72 -19.48 -17.45
CA THR A 182 3.10 -19.91 -17.21
C THR A 182 3.46 -21.23 -17.91
N ARG A 183 2.63 -22.28 -17.78
CA ARG A 183 2.98 -23.64 -18.26
C ARG A 183 2.73 -23.87 -19.75
N GLU A 184 1.79 -23.16 -20.36
CA GLU A 184 1.51 -23.31 -21.81
C GLU A 184 2.68 -22.86 -22.69
N PRO A 185 3.33 -21.69 -22.50
CA PRO A 185 4.49 -21.30 -23.32
C PRO A 185 5.71 -22.21 -23.07
N GLU A 186 5.94 -22.70 -21.85
CA GLU A 186 7.00 -23.70 -21.57
C GLU A 186 6.77 -25.00 -22.36
N ARG A 187 5.55 -25.53 -22.31
CA ARG A 187 5.18 -26.73 -23.07
C ARG A 187 5.26 -26.49 -24.59
N GLN A 188 4.86 -25.31 -25.06
CA GLN A 188 4.88 -24.99 -26.48
C GLN A 188 6.32 -24.79 -26.99
N THR A 189 7.18 -24.10 -26.24
CA THR A 189 8.60 -23.94 -26.60
C THR A 189 9.32 -25.29 -26.63
N GLN A 190 9.10 -26.18 -25.67
CA GLN A 190 9.63 -27.54 -25.70
C GLN A 190 9.17 -28.33 -26.94
N LYS A 191 7.88 -28.27 -27.28
CA LYS A 191 7.34 -28.91 -28.50
C LYS A 191 8.00 -28.36 -29.77
N THR A 192 8.08 -27.03 -29.91
CA THR A 192 8.71 -26.38 -31.07
C THR A 192 10.19 -26.72 -31.17
N GLN A 193 10.93 -26.72 -30.06
CA GLN A 193 12.34 -27.13 -30.02
C GLN A 193 12.51 -28.59 -30.45
N HIS A 194 11.70 -29.52 -29.94
CA HIS A 194 11.74 -30.92 -30.36
C HIS A 194 11.38 -31.12 -31.84
N GLN A 195 10.44 -30.32 -32.38
CA GLN A 195 10.09 -30.37 -33.79
C GLN A 195 11.24 -29.84 -34.66
N ALA A 196 11.77 -28.67 -34.35
CA ALA A 196 12.91 -28.07 -35.06
C ALA A 196 14.17 -28.96 -35.00
N LEU A 197 14.42 -29.65 -33.87
CA LEU A 197 15.51 -30.62 -33.78
C LEU A 197 15.34 -31.80 -34.75
N ARG A 198 14.13 -32.35 -34.88
CA ARG A 198 13.84 -33.43 -35.86
C ARG A 198 13.99 -32.94 -37.30
N GLU A 199 13.47 -31.76 -37.61
CA GLU A 199 13.55 -31.16 -38.94
C GLU A 199 15.01 -30.87 -39.32
N ASN A 200 15.79 -30.23 -38.44
CA ASN A 200 17.22 -29.98 -38.66
C ASN A 200 18.02 -31.27 -38.85
N GLN A 201 17.69 -32.36 -38.12
CA GLN A 201 18.32 -33.66 -38.32
C GLN A 201 17.99 -34.26 -39.70
N ALA A 202 16.72 -34.18 -40.14
CA ALA A 202 16.32 -34.63 -41.46
C ALA A 202 17.01 -33.82 -42.58
N SER A 203 16.99 -32.49 -42.50
CA SER A 203 17.68 -31.60 -43.44
C SER A 203 19.19 -31.85 -43.47
N MET A 204 19.84 -32.12 -42.33
CA MET A 204 21.26 -32.47 -42.29
C MET A 204 21.57 -33.78 -43.05
N VAL A 205 20.69 -34.79 -42.97
CA VAL A 205 20.85 -36.03 -43.74
C VAL A 205 20.69 -35.78 -45.24
N GLU A 206 19.71 -34.97 -45.63
CA GLU A 206 19.48 -34.59 -47.03
C GLU A 206 20.66 -33.79 -47.60
N VAL A 207 21.16 -32.78 -46.88
CA VAL A 207 22.34 -32.00 -47.27
C VAL A 207 23.56 -32.90 -47.48
N LYS A 208 23.81 -33.86 -46.58
CA LYS A 208 24.90 -34.84 -46.75
C LYS A 208 24.74 -35.69 -48.02
N LYS A 209 23.52 -36.13 -48.33
CA LYS A 209 23.21 -36.90 -49.54
C LYS A 209 23.43 -36.06 -50.82
N LEU A 210 22.98 -34.80 -50.82
CA LEU A 210 23.18 -33.87 -51.92
C LEU A 210 24.66 -33.54 -52.13
N GLN A 211 25.42 -33.36 -51.06
CA GLN A 211 26.86 -33.11 -51.11
C GLN A 211 27.64 -34.31 -51.72
N GLN A 212 27.28 -35.54 -51.36
CA GLN A 212 27.84 -36.75 -51.97
C GLN A 212 27.50 -36.85 -53.48
N LEU A 213 26.26 -36.52 -53.86
CA LEU A 213 25.83 -36.54 -55.25
C LEU A 213 26.58 -35.50 -56.09
N LEU A 214 26.77 -34.30 -55.55
CA LEU A 214 27.54 -33.24 -56.18
C LEU A 214 28.99 -33.68 -56.41
N GLU A 215 29.64 -34.26 -55.40
CA GLU A 215 31.02 -34.74 -55.53
C GLU A 215 31.17 -35.84 -56.61
N MET A 216 30.21 -36.75 -56.71
CA MET A 216 30.17 -37.75 -57.79
C MET A 216 30.02 -37.08 -59.16
N LYS A 217 29.15 -36.06 -59.28
CA LYS A 217 28.95 -35.33 -60.53
C LYS A 217 30.16 -34.50 -60.93
N ASP A 218 30.90 -33.91 -59.99
CA ASP A 218 32.17 -33.23 -60.27
C ASP A 218 33.24 -34.21 -60.76
N ARG A 219 33.32 -35.42 -60.19
CA ARG A 219 34.22 -36.48 -60.67
C ARG A 219 33.88 -36.93 -62.10
N GLU A 220 32.59 -37.11 -62.42
CA GLU A 220 32.14 -37.40 -63.78
C GLU A 220 32.45 -36.26 -64.76
N MET A 221 32.12 -35.02 -64.38
CA MET A 221 32.40 -33.81 -65.15
C MET A 221 33.90 -33.67 -65.45
N ASN A 222 34.77 -33.97 -64.49
CA ASN A 222 36.22 -33.94 -64.67
C ASN A 222 36.72 -35.05 -65.62
N ARG A 223 36.09 -36.24 -65.63
CA ARG A 223 36.36 -37.28 -66.64
C ARG A 223 35.96 -36.81 -68.04
N VAL A 224 34.78 -36.23 -68.20
CA VAL A 224 34.30 -35.65 -69.48
C VAL A 224 35.24 -34.53 -69.97
N LYS A 225 35.62 -33.59 -69.09
CA LYS A 225 36.59 -32.52 -69.38
C LYS A 225 38.00 -33.05 -69.75
N LYS A 226 38.38 -34.24 -69.30
CA LYS A 226 39.64 -34.90 -69.71
C LYS A 226 39.49 -35.54 -71.10
N LEU A 227 38.40 -36.29 -71.32
CA LEU A 227 38.12 -36.92 -72.60
C LEU A 227 38.00 -35.88 -73.74
N ALA A 228 37.26 -34.79 -73.52
CA ALA A 228 37.15 -33.70 -74.49
C ALA A 228 38.52 -33.07 -74.85
N ARG A 229 39.42 -32.91 -73.86
CA ARG A 229 40.79 -32.43 -74.10
C ARG A 229 41.63 -33.43 -74.90
N ASN A 230 41.48 -34.75 -74.65
CA ASN A 230 42.14 -35.78 -75.44
C ASN A 230 41.67 -35.76 -76.90
N ILE A 231 40.35 -35.76 -77.14
CA ILE A 231 39.76 -35.74 -78.49
C ILE A 231 40.24 -34.49 -79.27
N LEU A 232 40.29 -33.32 -78.63
CA LEU A 232 40.82 -32.11 -79.26
C LEU A 232 42.32 -32.24 -79.59
N LYS A 233 43.12 -32.85 -78.72
CA LYS A 233 44.55 -33.09 -78.96
C LYS A 233 44.76 -34.05 -80.13
N GLU A 234 44.08 -35.19 -80.12
CA GLU A 234 44.13 -36.21 -81.19
C GLU A 234 43.69 -35.61 -82.53
N ARG A 235 42.57 -34.87 -82.55
CA ARG A 235 42.12 -34.13 -83.74
C ARG A 235 43.19 -33.13 -84.22
N THR A 236 43.82 -32.38 -83.32
CA THR A 236 44.85 -31.40 -83.70
C THR A 236 46.10 -32.10 -84.26
N GLU A 237 46.46 -33.28 -83.74
CA GLU A 237 47.58 -34.09 -84.26
C GLU A 237 47.28 -34.62 -85.66
N VAL A 238 46.06 -35.08 -85.91
CA VAL A 238 45.58 -35.52 -87.24
C VAL A 238 45.51 -34.34 -88.23
N GLU A 239 45.00 -33.17 -87.80
CA GLU A 239 44.96 -31.97 -88.62
C GLU A 239 46.37 -31.49 -89.03
N ARG A 240 47.34 -31.51 -88.09
CA ARG A 240 48.75 -31.22 -88.41
C ARG A 240 49.33 -32.23 -89.40
N PHE A 241 49.13 -33.53 -89.16
CA PHE A 241 49.62 -34.57 -90.07
C PHE A 241 49.12 -34.38 -91.51
N PHE A 242 47.84 -34.06 -91.69
CA PHE A 242 47.30 -33.77 -93.03
C PHE A 242 47.88 -32.50 -93.65
N LEU A 243 48.09 -31.43 -92.87
CA LEU A 243 48.73 -30.21 -93.37
C LEU A 243 50.19 -30.45 -93.78
N ASP A 244 50.95 -31.19 -92.96
CA ASP A 244 52.35 -31.54 -93.24
C ASP A 244 52.45 -32.46 -94.48
N ALA A 245 51.54 -33.43 -94.63
CA ALA A 245 51.47 -34.27 -95.82
C ALA A 245 51.12 -33.48 -97.09
N LEU A 246 50.17 -32.54 -97.01
CA LEU A 246 49.80 -31.66 -98.12
C LEU A 246 50.94 -30.71 -98.52
N ASP A 247 51.68 -30.14 -97.57
CA ASP A 247 52.87 -29.34 -97.92
C ASP A 247 53.97 -30.24 -98.49
N HIS A 248 54.20 -31.44 -97.95
CA HIS A 248 55.18 -32.38 -98.50
C HIS A 248 54.90 -32.71 -99.97
N VAL A 249 53.67 -33.10 -100.31
CA VAL A 249 53.25 -33.35 -101.70
C VAL A 249 53.43 -32.10 -102.57
N LYS A 250 53.12 -30.92 -102.05
CA LYS A 250 53.35 -29.64 -102.74
C LYS A 250 54.83 -29.36 -102.99
N GLN A 251 55.72 -29.62 -102.03
CA GLN A 251 57.18 -29.50 -102.22
C GLN A 251 57.71 -30.54 -103.21
N GLU A 252 57.19 -31.76 -103.19
CA GLU A 252 57.54 -32.82 -104.15
C GLU A 252 57.11 -32.42 -105.57
N ILE A 253 55.89 -31.91 -105.76
CA ILE A 253 55.40 -31.38 -107.05
C ILE A 253 56.30 -30.24 -107.55
N ILE A 254 56.65 -29.28 -106.69
CA ILE A 254 57.58 -28.18 -107.04
C ILE A 254 58.95 -28.72 -107.47
N SER A 255 59.47 -29.68 -106.72
CA SER A 255 60.77 -30.31 -106.97
C SER A 255 60.78 -31.13 -108.27
N SER A 256 59.71 -31.89 -108.51
CA SER A 256 59.47 -32.67 -109.74
C SER A 256 59.38 -31.76 -110.96
N ARG A 257 58.58 -30.68 -110.92
CA ARG A 257 58.51 -29.68 -112.01
C ARG A 257 59.87 -29.04 -112.30
N LYS A 258 60.63 -28.69 -111.25
CA LYS A 258 62.00 -28.14 -111.37
C LYS A 258 62.97 -29.16 -111.99
N HIS A 259 62.86 -30.43 -111.61
CA HIS A 259 63.69 -31.51 -112.14
C HIS A 259 63.35 -31.87 -113.59
N TYR A 260 62.07 -31.98 -113.93
CA TYR A 260 61.57 -32.17 -115.30
C TYR A 260 62.09 -31.05 -116.22
N LYS A 261 61.94 -29.79 -115.79
CA LYS A 261 62.47 -28.64 -116.51
C LYS A 261 63.98 -28.75 -116.78
N LYS A 262 64.78 -29.12 -115.77
CA LYS A 262 66.22 -29.31 -115.94
C LYS A 262 66.55 -30.47 -116.89
N LYS A 263 65.87 -31.63 -116.75
CA LYS A 263 66.04 -32.80 -117.62
C LYS A 263 65.69 -32.47 -119.09
N ALA A 264 64.54 -31.84 -119.32
CA ALA A 264 64.11 -31.41 -120.65
C ALA A 264 65.11 -30.42 -121.28
N GLN A 265 65.67 -29.50 -120.48
CA GLN A 265 66.69 -28.55 -120.93
C GLN A 265 68.00 -29.25 -121.31
N THR A 266 68.50 -30.18 -120.49
CA THR A 266 69.70 -30.97 -120.80
C THR A 266 69.48 -31.87 -122.02
N ALA A 267 68.32 -32.52 -122.16
CA ALA A 267 68.01 -33.37 -123.31
C ALA A 267 67.92 -32.58 -124.62
N TYR A 268 67.28 -31.39 -124.59
CA TYR A 268 67.22 -30.49 -125.75
C TYR A 268 68.62 -30.05 -126.20
N TYR A 269 69.45 -29.55 -125.27
CA TYR A 269 70.80 -29.12 -125.64
C TYR A 269 71.70 -30.27 -126.08
N ARG A 270 71.54 -31.49 -125.53
CA ARG A 270 72.25 -32.67 -126.01
C ARG A 270 71.92 -32.96 -127.48
N LYS A 271 70.63 -33.06 -127.83
CA LYS A 271 70.19 -33.24 -129.21
C LYS A 271 70.67 -32.13 -130.14
N MET A 272 70.68 -30.88 -129.65
CA MET A 272 71.21 -29.74 -130.42
C MET A 272 72.70 -29.89 -130.72
N MET A 273 73.51 -30.40 -129.79
CA MET A 273 74.94 -30.69 -129.99
C MET A 273 75.16 -31.91 -130.90
N GLU A 274 74.33 -32.96 -130.78
CA GLU A 274 74.40 -34.17 -131.62
C GLU A 274 74.00 -33.86 -133.08
N ALA A 275 73.04 -32.95 -133.30
CA ALA A 275 72.69 -32.42 -134.61
C ALA A 275 73.80 -31.55 -135.22
N CYS A 276 74.44 -30.68 -134.42
CA CYS A 276 75.65 -29.96 -134.86
C CYS A 276 76.80 -30.89 -135.29
N ALA A 277 76.87 -32.10 -134.72
CA ALA A 277 77.84 -33.13 -135.09
C ALA A 277 77.40 -34.00 -136.29
N GLY A 278 76.29 -33.66 -136.96
CA GLY A 278 75.78 -34.35 -138.14
C GLY A 278 75.14 -35.71 -137.88
N LYS A 279 74.79 -36.04 -136.62
CA LYS A 279 74.27 -37.37 -136.23
C LYS A 279 72.74 -37.47 -136.16
N GLU A 280 72.06 -36.36 -135.92
CA GLU A 280 70.59 -36.25 -135.86
C GLU A 280 70.12 -34.95 -136.54
N GLU A 281 68.81 -34.81 -136.76
CA GLU A 281 68.20 -33.53 -137.17
C GLU A 281 68.11 -32.52 -136.01
N PHE A 282 68.13 -31.22 -136.32
CA PHE A 282 68.01 -30.17 -135.32
C PHE A 282 66.65 -30.20 -134.59
N PRO A 283 66.63 -30.21 -133.24
CA PRO A 283 65.38 -30.23 -132.49
C PRO A 283 64.59 -28.93 -132.66
N LYS A 284 63.25 -29.02 -132.78
CA LYS A 284 62.36 -27.85 -132.81
C LYS A 284 62.59 -26.96 -131.60
N ILE A 285 62.74 -25.65 -131.83
CA ILE A 285 63.03 -24.64 -130.79
C ILE A 285 62.09 -24.82 -129.60
N LYS A 286 62.65 -25.10 -128.42
CA LYS A 286 61.91 -25.28 -127.16
C LYS A 286 62.32 -24.21 -126.15
N THR A 287 61.35 -23.58 -125.49
CA THR A 287 61.60 -22.52 -124.52
C THR A 287 61.55 -23.02 -123.08
N PHE A 288 62.45 -22.46 -122.26
CA PHE A 288 62.64 -22.81 -120.84
C PHE A 288 62.39 -21.62 -119.89
N LYS A 289 61.97 -20.46 -120.42
CA LYS A 289 61.51 -19.30 -119.66
C LYS A 289 59.99 -19.24 -119.76
N SER A 290 59.31 -18.79 -118.71
CA SER A 290 57.87 -18.51 -118.80
C SER A 290 57.66 -17.33 -119.74
N ASN A 291 57.01 -17.57 -120.88
CA ASN A 291 56.61 -16.56 -121.84
C ASN A 291 55.30 -17.04 -122.49
N ILE A 292 54.25 -16.24 -122.33
CA ILE A 292 52.87 -16.52 -122.76
C ILE A 292 52.81 -16.78 -124.28
N ASN A 293 53.67 -16.12 -125.06
CA ASN A 293 53.66 -16.17 -126.52
C ASN A 293 54.44 -17.36 -127.11
N SER A 294 54.90 -18.32 -126.29
CA SER A 294 55.68 -19.46 -126.77
C SER A 294 54.83 -20.70 -127.02
N THR A 295 54.78 -21.15 -128.28
CA THR A 295 54.01 -22.33 -128.72
C THR A 295 54.61 -23.66 -128.26
N ASN A 296 55.94 -23.74 -128.07
CA ASN A 296 56.66 -24.94 -127.63
C ASN A 296 57.50 -24.61 -126.39
N SER A 297 56.89 -24.75 -125.20
CA SER A 297 57.46 -24.38 -123.91
C SER A 297 57.32 -25.54 -122.92
N VAL A 298 58.35 -25.78 -122.11
CA VAL A 298 58.28 -26.77 -121.01
C VAL A 298 57.13 -26.50 -120.03
N TYR A 299 56.68 -25.25 -119.90
CA TYR A 299 55.53 -24.94 -119.04
C TYR A 299 54.21 -25.45 -119.64
N ARG A 300 54.08 -25.47 -120.97
CA ARG A 300 52.91 -26.01 -121.67
C ARG A 300 52.83 -27.54 -121.50
N ASP A 301 53.97 -28.25 -121.56
CA ASP A 301 54.03 -29.69 -121.24
C ASP A 301 53.48 -29.97 -119.82
N LEU A 302 53.79 -29.11 -118.85
CA LEU A 302 53.37 -29.29 -117.46
C LEU A 302 51.88 -28.96 -117.26
N GLU A 303 51.35 -27.95 -117.95
CA GLU A 303 49.91 -27.62 -117.95
C GLU A 303 49.06 -28.68 -118.67
N GLU A 304 49.58 -29.29 -119.75
CA GLU A 304 48.93 -30.43 -120.42
C GLU A 304 48.95 -31.67 -119.53
N ALA A 305 50.08 -31.95 -118.86
CA ALA A 305 50.16 -33.03 -117.88
C ALA A 305 49.18 -32.84 -116.72
N GLU A 306 49.00 -31.62 -116.19
CA GLU A 306 47.97 -31.33 -115.18
C GLU A 306 46.55 -31.65 -115.68
N LYS A 307 46.21 -31.27 -116.92
CA LYS A 307 44.88 -31.54 -117.50
C LYS A 307 44.57 -33.03 -117.64
N CYS A 308 45.58 -33.86 -117.90
CA CYS A 308 45.42 -35.31 -118.02
C CYS A 308 45.08 -36.04 -116.71
N TYR A 309 45.19 -35.39 -115.55
CA TYR A 309 44.85 -36.00 -114.24
C TYR A 309 43.42 -35.71 -113.76
N TRP A 310 42.62 -34.92 -114.50
CA TRP A 310 41.26 -34.50 -114.11
C TRP A 310 40.14 -35.11 -114.99
N TYR A 311 40.40 -36.30 -115.56
CA TYR A 311 39.43 -37.12 -116.30
C TYR A 311 39.48 -38.57 -115.83
#